data_AF-A0A382EME9-F1
#
_entry.id   AF-A0A382EME9-F1
#
_cell.length_a   1.000
_cell.length_b   1.000
_cell.length_c   1.000
_cell.angle_alpha   90.00
_cell.angle_beta   90.00
_cell.angle_gamma   90.00
#
_symmetry.space_group_name_H-M   'P 1'
#
loop_
_entity.id
_entity.type
_entity.pdbx_description
1 polymer ?
#
loop_
_entity_poly.entity_id
_entity_poly.type
_entity_poly.pdbx_seq_one_letter_code
_entity_poly.pdbx_strand_id
1 'polypeptide(L)' 'MNNIRITILSVICSLAMLPSAFAGTLDTVKSQGFFNCGVSQGVPGFSNPDSDGNWSGIDVDVCRAVSAAIFGNPDK' A
#
# COMPACT_ATOMS: atom_id res chain seq x y z
N MET A 1 -43.76 7.09 -20.73
CA MET A 1 -43.25 5.72 -20.47
C MET A 1 -42.12 5.28 -21.39
N ASN A 2 -42.13 5.61 -22.69
CA ASN A 2 -41.07 5.19 -23.62
C ASN A 2 -39.71 5.88 -23.35
N ASN A 3 -39.75 7.16 -22.95
CA ASN A 3 -38.56 7.98 -22.70
C ASN A 3 -37.83 7.51 -21.43
N ILE A 4 -38.59 7.13 -20.39
CA ILE A 4 -38.06 6.53 -19.15
C ILE A 4 -37.36 5.21 -19.43
N ARG A 5 -37.90 4.37 -20.33
CA ARG A 5 -37.27 3.10 -20.74
C ARG A 5 -35.96 3.32 -21.50
N ILE A 6 -35.92 4.33 -22.37
CA ILE A 6 -34.71 4.70 -23.12
C ILE A 6 -33.63 5.24 -22.17
N THR A 7 -33.98 6.06 -21.18
CA THR A 7 -33.02 6.57 -20.18
C THR A 7 -32.48 5.48 -19.25
N ILE A 8 -33.31 4.50 -18.87
CA ILE A 8 -32.86 3.38 -18.04
C ILE A 8 -31.88 2.49 -18.83
N LEU A 9 -32.13 2.25 -20.12
CA LEU A 9 -31.27 1.41 -20.95
C LEU A 9 -29.90 2.06 -21.23
N SER A 10 -29.85 3.39 -21.38
CA SER A 10 -28.58 4.10 -21.57
C SER A 10 -27.72 4.14 -20.31
N VAL A 11 -28.31 4.26 -19.12
CA VAL A 11 -27.57 4.21 -17.83
C VAL A 11 -26.99 2.82 -17.56
N ILE A 12 -27.72 1.75 -17.90
CA ILE A 12 -27.24 0.36 -17.74
C ILE A 12 -26.01 0.09 -18.63
N CYS A 13 -25.99 0.64 -19.86
CA CYS A 13 -24.87 0.47 -20.79
C CYS A 13 -23.59 1.15 -20.27
N SER A 14 -23.70 2.31 -19.63
CA SER A 14 -22.56 3.05 -19.08
C SER A 14 -21.88 2.34 -17.91
N LEU A 15 -22.60 1.50 -17.16
CA LEU A 15 -22.05 0.78 -16.01
C LEU A 15 -21.21 -0.45 -16.40
N ALA A 16 -21.40 -0.98 -17.61
CA ALA A 16 -20.68 -2.16 -18.11
C ALA A 16 -19.25 -1.86 -18.59
N MET A 17 -18.86 -0.58 -18.67
CA MET A 17 -17.55 -0.14 -19.18
C MET A 17 -16.58 0.31 -18.08
N LEU A 18 -16.84 0.00 -16.81
CA LEU A 18 -15.91 0.37 -15.73
C LEU A 18 -14.61 -0.46 -15.87
N PRO A 19 -13.45 0.20 -16.07
CA PRO A 19 -12.17 -0.51 -16.09
C PRO A 19 -11.91 -1.11 -14.70
N SER A 20 -11.50 -2.37 -14.64
CA SER A 20 -11.01 -2.98 -13.41
C SER A 20 -9.62 -2.42 -13.10
N ALA A 21 -9.52 -1.60 -12.06
CA ALA A 21 -8.24 -1.11 -11.58
C ALA A 21 -7.48 -2.25 -10.88
N PHE A 22 -6.46 -2.81 -11.55
CA PHE A 22 -5.49 -3.74 -10.97
C PHE A 22 -4.16 -3.01 -10.77
N ALA A 23 -4.01 -2.30 -9.65
CA ALA A 23 -2.71 -1.81 -9.23
C ALA A 23 -1.97 -2.94 -8.49
N GLY A 24 -0.71 -3.19 -8.86
CA GLY A 24 0.15 -4.06 -8.07
C GLY A 24 0.41 -3.45 -6.69
N THR A 25 0.65 -4.29 -5.69
CA THR A 25 1.05 -3.81 -4.34
C THR A 25 2.25 -2.87 -4.41
N LEU A 26 3.23 -3.20 -5.27
CA LEU A 26 4.42 -2.37 -5.46
C LEU A 26 4.09 -1.00 -6.10
N ASP A 27 3.15 -0.93 -7.04
CA ASP A 27 2.75 0.33 -7.67
C ASP A 27 2.04 1.23 -6.65
N THR A 28 1.21 0.63 -5.79
CA THR A 28 0.57 1.32 -4.66
C THR A 28 1.63 1.90 -3.73
N VAL A 29 2.58 1.09 -3.27
CA VAL A 29 3.68 1.53 -2.38
C VAL A 29 4.51 2.65 -3.01
N LYS A 30 4.88 2.49 -4.29
CA LYS A 30 5.63 3.53 -5.02
C LYS A 30 4.85 4.84 -5.12
N SER A 31 3.54 4.78 -5.36
CA SER A 31 2.69 5.97 -5.45
C SER A 31 2.48 6.67 -4.10
N GLN A 32 2.46 5.90 -3.01
CA GLN A 32 2.36 6.42 -1.64
C GLN A 32 3.68 7.07 -1.17
N GLY A 33 4.82 6.58 -1.68
CA GLY A 33 6.15 7.05 -1.31
C GLY A 33 6.64 6.54 0.05
N PHE A 34 5.92 5.60 0.66
CA PHE A 34 6.27 4.88 1.88
C PHE A 34 5.51 3.54 1.94
N PHE A 35 5.88 2.65 2.86
CA PHE A 35 5.05 1.52 3.25
C PHE A 35 5.10 1.31 4.77
N ASN A 36 4.07 0.66 5.32
CA ASN A 36 4.07 0.29 6.73
C ASN A 36 4.84 -1.03 6.90
N CYS A 37 5.97 -1.00 7.61
CA CYS A 37 6.67 -2.23 7.97
C CYS A 37 6.13 -2.79 9.29
N GLY A 38 5.55 -3.99 9.24
CA GLY A 38 5.09 -4.71 10.42
C GLY A 38 6.22 -5.52 11.05
N VAL A 39 6.49 -5.29 12.33
CA VAL A 39 7.47 -6.04 13.14
C VAL A 39 6.85 -6.47 14.46
N SER A 40 7.49 -7.42 15.15
CA SER A 40 7.10 -7.77 16.52
C SER A 40 7.68 -6.76 17.53
N GLN A 41 7.10 -6.65 18.71
CA GLN A 41 7.69 -5.87 19.81
C GLN A 41 8.14 -6.81 20.92
N GLY A 42 9.26 -6.50 21.58
CA GLY A 42 9.71 -7.26 22.74
C GLY A 42 10.59 -8.46 22.39
N VAL A 43 11.20 -8.48 21.20
CA VAL A 43 12.11 -9.54 20.76
C VAL A 43 13.50 -8.96 20.53
N PRO A 44 14.34 -8.84 21.58
CA PRO A 44 15.69 -8.29 21.46
C PRO A 44 16.50 -8.99 20.37
N GLY A 45 17.15 -8.21 19.51
CA GLY A 45 17.88 -8.69 18.33
C GLY A 45 17.05 -8.76 17.04
N PHE A 46 15.72 -8.89 17.14
CA PHE A 46 14.80 -8.90 15.99
C PHE A 46 14.13 -7.55 15.78
N SER A 47 13.41 -7.08 16.80
CA SER A 47 12.68 -5.82 16.73
C SER A 47 12.34 -5.35 18.14
N ASN A 48 12.91 -4.20 18.52
CA ASN A 48 12.60 -3.55 19.78
C ASN A 48 12.78 -2.02 19.70
N PRO A 49 11.84 -1.23 20.22
CA PRO A 49 12.06 0.20 20.41
C PRO A 49 12.99 0.44 21.61
N ASP A 50 13.81 1.48 21.53
CA ASP A 50 14.52 2.04 22.69
C ASP A 50 13.60 2.98 23.50
N SER A 51 14.16 3.66 24.51
CA SER A 51 13.42 4.61 25.36
C SER A 51 12.91 5.85 24.60
N ASP A 52 13.55 6.19 23.49
CA ASP A 52 13.23 7.33 22.65
C ASP A 52 12.27 6.95 21.51
N GLY A 53 11.93 5.66 21.40
CA GLY A 53 11.04 5.10 20.39
C GLY A 53 11.75 4.72 19.09
N ASN A 54 13.08 4.75 19.03
CA ASN A 54 13.81 4.31 17.84
C ASN A 54 13.81 2.78 17.78
N TRP A 55 13.42 2.25 16.63
CA TRP A 55 13.36 0.82 16.40
C TRP A 55 14.69 0.28 15.89
N SER A 56 15.11 -0.87 16.41
CA SER A 56 16.31 -1.59 15.98
C SER A 56 16.12 -3.11 16.00
N GLY A 57 16.96 -3.82 15.23
CA GLY A 57 16.98 -5.28 15.12
C GLY A 57 16.84 -5.76 13.66
N ILE A 58 17.01 -7.08 13.44
CA ILE A 58 17.03 -7.65 12.09
C ILE A 58 15.75 -7.41 11.29
N ASP A 59 14.57 -7.41 11.91
CA ASP A 59 13.31 -7.13 11.20
C ASP A 59 13.30 -5.69 10.69
N VAL A 60 13.80 -4.74 11.51
CA VAL A 60 13.90 -3.32 11.17
C VAL A 60 14.91 -3.11 10.04
N ASP A 61 16.03 -3.82 10.08
CA ASP A 61 17.04 -3.76 9.02
C ASP A 61 16.50 -4.29 7.69
N VAL A 62 15.67 -5.35 7.73
CA VAL A 62 14.97 -5.85 6.54
C VAL A 62 13.98 -4.81 6.02
N CYS A 63 13.21 -4.14 6.88
CA CYS A 63 12.33 -3.03 6.46
C CYS A 63 13.12 -1.95 5.72
N ARG A 64 14.24 -1.51 6.31
CA ARG A 64 15.12 -0.49 5.73
C ARG A 64 15.73 -0.94 4.41
N ALA A 65 16.12 -2.21 4.30
CA ALA A 65 16.65 -2.77 3.05
C ALA A 65 15.59 -2.78 1.93
N VAL A 66 14.35 -3.15 2.25
CA VAL A 66 13.23 -3.11 1.28
C VAL A 66 12.93 -1.66 0.88
N SER A 67 12.91 -0.73 1.84
CA SER A 67 12.75 0.70 1.56
C SER A 67 13.84 1.21 0.62
N ALA A 68 15.11 0.89 0.90
CA ALA A 68 16.22 1.26 0.05
C ALA A 68 16.11 0.65 -1.36
N ALA A 69 15.63 -0.59 -1.49
CA ALA A 69 15.42 -1.24 -2.79
C ALA A 69 14.31 -0.59 -3.62
N ILE A 70 13.24 -0.10 -2.99
CA ILE A 70 12.10 0.51 -3.67
C ILE A 70 12.35 2.00 -3.95
N PHE A 71 12.89 2.73 -2.99
CA PHE A 71 12.96 4.20 -2.97
C PHE A 71 14.37 4.77 -3.06
N GLY A 72 15.43 3.95 -2.95
CA GLY A 72 16.81 4.42 -2.86
C GLY A 72 17.15 5.10 -1.53
N ASN A 73 16.26 5.03 -0.54
CA ASN A 73 16.44 5.60 0.79
C ASN A 73 15.90 4.61 1.83
N PRO A 74 16.69 4.21 2.85
CA PRO A 74 16.26 3.24 3.86
C PRO A 74 15.19 3.77 4.83
N ASP A 75 15.01 5.08 4.94
CA ASP A 75 14.10 5.73 5.90
C ASP A 75 12.81 6.23 5.22
N LYS A 76 12.28 5.44 4.26
CA LYS A 76 11.04 5.73 3.53
C LYS A 76 9.94 4.71 3.82
#